data_AF-A0A7R8YT50-F1
#
_entry.id   AF-A0A7R8YT50-F1
#
_cell.length_a   1.000
_cell.length_b   1.000
_cell.length_c   1.000
_cell.angle_alpha   90.00
_cell.angle_beta   90.00
_cell.angle_gamma   90.00
#
_symmetry.space_group_name_H-M   'P 1'
#
loop_
_entity.id
_entity.type
_entity.pdbx_description
1 polymer ?
#
loop_
_entity_poly.entity_id
_entity_poly.type
_entity_poly.pdbx_seq_one_letter_code
_entity_poly.pdbx_strand_id
1 'polypeptide(L)'
;MKSSIILSILISLIYVRGSPVATDAENGSGWIANGICDFKCTKERMPICAVGVGKNNFQIFQNFCDLMLFNCKSKTELQKVDMEKCLNKNLKLEDPKQITSRITAV
;
A
#
# COMPACT_ATOMS: atom_id res chain seq x y z
N MET A 1 51.34 -6.66 23.57
CA MET A 1 50.28 -5.68 23.25
C MET A 1 49.39 -6.29 22.17
N LYS A 2 48.35 -7.04 22.58
CA LYS A 2 47.38 -7.71 21.71
C LYS A 2 46.01 -7.09 21.99
N SER A 3 45.58 -6.09 21.24
CA SER A 3 44.16 -5.69 21.20
C SER A 3 43.96 -4.58 20.16
N SER A 4 43.71 -4.94 18.91
CA SER A 4 43.19 -3.98 17.90
C SER A 4 42.56 -4.64 16.67
N ILE A 5 42.19 -5.93 16.74
CA ILE A 5 41.58 -6.65 15.60
C ILE A 5 40.11 -7.02 15.89
N ILE A 6 39.65 -6.91 17.14
CA ILE A 6 38.32 -7.37 17.55
C ILE A 6 37.21 -6.35 17.17
N LEU A 7 37.54 -5.08 16.91
CA LEU A 7 36.52 -4.05 16.65
C LEU A 7 36.04 -3.99 15.19
N SER A 8 36.79 -4.54 14.23
CA SER A 8 36.41 -4.49 12.81
C SER A 8 35.49 -5.63 12.37
N ILE A 9 35.45 -6.74 13.11
CA ILE A 9 34.62 -7.91 12.75
C ILE A 9 33.16 -7.72 13.16
N LEU A 10 32.87 -6.83 14.13
CA LEU A 10 31.51 -6.55 14.59
C LEU A 10 30.68 -5.73 13.59
N ILE A 11 31.31 -5.01 12.65
CA ILE A 11 30.59 -4.19 11.66
C ILE A 11 29.98 -5.06 10.55
N SER A 12 30.50 -6.27 10.31
CA SER A 12 29.96 -7.21 9.32
C SER A 12 28.68 -7.92 9.77
N LEU A 13 28.31 -7.85 11.06
CA LEU A 13 27.11 -8.52 11.60
C LEU A 13 25.85 -7.64 11.58
N ILE A 14 25.94 -6.35 11.21
CA ILE A 14 24.78 -5.44 11.20
C ILE A 14 24.11 -5.38 9.82
N TYR A 15 24.76 -5.85 8.75
CA TYR A 15 24.15 -5.93 7.43
C TYR A 15 23.42 -7.25 7.20
N VAL A 16 22.66 -7.71 8.21
CA VAL A 16 21.51 -8.57 7.94
C VAL A 16 20.50 -7.68 7.21
N ARG A 17 20.58 -7.66 5.87
CA ARG A 17 19.45 -7.27 5.04
C ARG A 17 18.32 -8.21 5.43
N GLY A 18 17.47 -7.76 6.35
CA GLY A 18 16.16 -8.32 6.56
C GLY A 18 15.39 -8.16 5.25
N SER A 19 15.47 -9.17 4.39
CA SER A 19 14.37 -9.45 3.48
C SER A 19 13.20 -9.88 4.37
N PRO A 20 11.98 -9.33 4.19
CA PRO A 20 10.82 -9.89 4.88
C PRO A 20 10.62 -11.32 4.38
N VAL A 21 11.06 -12.28 5.18
CA VAL A 21 10.64 -13.68 5.08
C VAL A 21 9.22 -13.72 5.62
N ALA A 22 8.24 -13.82 4.72
CA ALA A 22 6.90 -14.25 5.10
C ALA A 22 7.00 -15.74 5.43
N THR A 23 6.98 -16.04 6.71
CA THR A 23 6.75 -17.40 7.21
C THR A 23 5.27 -17.77 7.01
N ASP A 24 5.04 -19.09 6.95
CA ASP A 24 3.78 -19.80 7.20
C ASP A 24 2.52 -19.46 6.38
N ALA A 25 2.44 -20.15 5.23
CA ALA A 25 1.27 -20.27 4.38
C ALA A 25 0.28 -21.35 4.87
N GLU A 26 -0.49 -21.05 5.93
CA GLU A 26 -1.77 -21.75 6.19
C GLU A 26 -2.99 -20.81 6.25
N ASN A 27 -2.82 -19.51 5.96
CA ASN A 27 -3.94 -18.56 5.83
C ASN A 27 -3.71 -17.58 4.66
N GLY A 28 -4.05 -18.00 3.43
CA GLY A 28 -4.44 -17.09 2.34
C GLY A 28 -3.41 -16.08 1.79
N SER A 29 -2.12 -16.23 2.05
CA SER A 29 -1.06 -15.30 1.63
C SER A 29 0.03 -15.95 0.78
N GLY A 30 -0.36 -16.71 -0.25
CA GLY A 30 0.59 -17.40 -1.14
C GLY A 30 0.73 -16.79 -2.52
N TRP A 31 1.30 -15.57 -2.70
CA TRP A 31 1.58 -15.07 -4.08
C TRP A 31 2.82 -14.17 -4.26
N ILE A 32 3.84 -14.19 -3.41
CA ILE A 32 5.15 -13.56 -3.74
C ILE A 32 6.30 -14.48 -3.32
N ALA A 33 6.32 -15.73 -3.80
CA ALA A 33 7.40 -16.66 -3.48
C ALA A 33 8.65 -16.54 -4.39
N ASN A 34 8.61 -15.76 -5.49
CA ASN A 34 9.75 -15.66 -6.42
C ASN A 34 9.85 -14.35 -7.22
N GLY A 35 9.14 -13.29 -6.82
CA GLY A 35 9.10 -12.03 -7.59
C GLY A 35 8.37 -12.12 -8.94
N ILE A 36 7.75 -13.27 -9.23
CA ILE A 36 6.91 -13.51 -10.41
C ILE A 36 5.51 -12.94 -10.14
N CYS A 37 5.05 -12.06 -11.02
CA CYS A 37 3.78 -11.33 -10.88
C CYS A 37 2.73 -11.76 -11.92
N ASP A 38 2.68 -13.06 -12.23
CA ASP A 38 1.84 -13.63 -13.29
C ASP A 38 0.74 -14.54 -12.73
N PHE A 39 -0.03 -14.02 -11.78
CA PHE A 39 -1.24 -14.66 -11.29
C PHE A 39 -2.49 -13.98 -11.85
N LYS A 40 -3.58 -14.74 -11.95
CA LYS A 40 -4.88 -14.27 -12.45
C LYS A 40 -5.83 -14.01 -11.30
N CYS A 41 -6.54 -12.89 -11.36
CA CYS A 41 -7.60 -12.56 -10.41
C CYS A 41 -8.95 -13.06 -10.90
N THR A 42 -9.83 -13.40 -9.97
CA THR A 42 -11.24 -13.68 -10.26
C THR A 42 -11.93 -12.40 -10.75
N LYS A 43 -13.09 -12.53 -11.40
CA LYS A 43 -13.89 -11.38 -11.87
C LYS A 43 -14.80 -10.79 -10.78
N GLU A 44 -14.54 -11.14 -9.52
CA GLU A 44 -15.32 -10.67 -8.39
C GLU A 44 -15.13 -9.15 -8.21
N ARG A 45 -16.24 -8.45 -7.97
CA ARG A 45 -16.26 -6.99 -7.78
C ARG A 45 -16.51 -6.67 -6.32
N MET A 46 -15.43 -6.55 -5.58
CA MET A 46 -15.40 -6.10 -4.19
C MET A 46 -14.42 -4.93 -4.08
N PRO A 47 -14.84 -3.72 -4.46
CA PRO A 47 -13.93 -2.61 -4.65
C PRO A 47 -13.20 -2.25 -3.36
N ILE A 48 -11.92 -1.90 -3.47
CA ILE A 48 -11.10 -1.46 -2.35
C ILE A 48 -10.39 -0.15 -2.66
N CYS A 49 -10.24 0.70 -1.64
CA CYS A 49 -9.42 1.89 -1.70
C CYS A 49 -8.01 1.57 -1.20
N ALA A 50 -6.99 2.05 -1.91
CA ALA A 50 -5.60 1.91 -1.47
C ALA A 50 -4.78 3.18 -1.71
N VAL A 51 -3.73 3.36 -0.91
CA VAL A 51 -2.81 4.50 -1.00
C VAL A 51 -1.41 4.08 -0.60
N GLY A 52 -0.39 4.73 -1.17
CA GLY A 52 0.99 4.52 -0.72
C GLY A 52 1.20 5.14 0.66
N VAL A 53 2.08 4.52 1.46
CA VAL A 53 2.44 5.03 2.79
C VAL A 53 2.91 6.48 2.69
N GLY A 54 2.27 7.37 3.47
CA GLY A 54 2.58 8.80 3.48
C GLY A 54 2.19 9.57 2.21
N LYS A 55 1.45 8.96 1.27
CA LYS A 55 0.99 9.60 0.04
C LYS A 55 -0.48 9.97 0.13
N ASN A 56 -0.90 10.95 -0.68
CA ASN A 56 -2.30 11.36 -0.82
C ASN A 56 -2.91 10.92 -2.17
N ASN A 57 -2.24 10.01 -2.89
CA ASN A 57 -2.74 9.49 -4.15
C ASN A 57 -3.54 8.19 -3.95
N PHE A 58 -4.78 8.34 -3.51
CA PHE A 58 -5.75 7.25 -3.37
C PHE A 58 -6.19 6.70 -4.73
N GLN A 59 -6.28 5.37 -4.84
CA GLN A 59 -6.73 4.62 -6.01
C GLN A 59 -7.73 3.54 -5.61
N ILE A 60 -8.65 3.23 -6.51
CA ILE A 60 -9.67 2.18 -6.32
C ILE A 60 -9.31 0.98 -7.19
N PHE A 61 -9.30 -0.22 -6.61
CA PHE A 61 -9.11 -1.49 -7.30
C PHE A 61 -10.42 -2.28 -7.30
N GLN A 62 -10.65 -3.14 -8.30
CA GLN A 62 -11.90 -3.90 -8.40
C GLN A 62 -12.05 -4.95 -7.30
N ASN A 63 -10.92 -5.47 -6.80
CA ASN A 63 -10.83 -6.39 -5.67
C ASN A 63 -9.40 -6.37 -5.07
N PHE A 64 -9.20 -7.14 -4.01
CA PHE A 64 -7.91 -7.26 -3.32
C PHE A 64 -6.82 -7.95 -4.17
N CYS A 65 -7.18 -8.92 -5.01
CA CYS A 65 -6.22 -9.57 -5.88
C CYS A 65 -5.62 -8.58 -6.89
N ASP A 66 -6.44 -7.71 -7.47
CA ASP A 66 -5.97 -6.69 -8.42
C ASP A 66 -4.98 -5.70 -7.78
N LEU A 67 -5.21 -5.33 -6.51
CA LEU A 67 -4.26 -4.53 -5.74
C LEU A 67 -2.92 -5.27 -5.56
N MET A 68 -2.96 -6.53 -5.17
CA MET A 68 -1.76 -7.34 -4.98
C MET A 68 -0.98 -7.51 -6.29
N LEU A 69 -1.68 -7.76 -7.39
CA LEU A 69 -1.10 -7.88 -8.73
C LEU A 69 -0.44 -6.57 -9.15
N PHE A 70 -1.10 -5.44 -8.91
CA PHE A 70 -0.56 -4.11 -9.18
C PHE A 70 0.71 -3.84 -8.35
N ASN A 71 0.67 -4.08 -7.03
CA ASN A 71 1.82 -3.90 -6.15
C ASN A 71 3.02 -4.73 -6.64
N CYS A 72 2.77 -5.99 -7.01
CA CYS A 72 3.80 -6.88 -7.54
C CYS A 72 4.41 -6.36 -8.85
N LYS A 73 3.56 -6.07 -9.86
CA LYS A 73 4.00 -5.68 -11.21
C LYS A 73 4.69 -4.32 -11.23
N SER A 74 4.13 -3.36 -10.52
CA SER A 74 4.63 -1.99 -10.49
C SER A 74 5.72 -1.76 -9.44
N LYS A 75 6.09 -2.78 -8.65
CA LYS A 75 7.02 -2.66 -7.52
C LYS A 75 6.62 -1.52 -6.59
N THR A 76 5.33 -1.51 -6.23
CA THR A 76 4.73 -0.52 -5.33
C THR A 76 4.18 -1.19 -4.08
N GLU A 77 3.98 -0.39 -3.05
CA GLU A 77 3.45 -0.83 -1.75
C GLU A 77 2.22 0.02 -1.38
N LEU A 78 1.16 -0.10 -2.19
CA LEU A 78 -0.12 0.50 -1.84
C LEU A 78 -0.80 -0.32 -0.75
N GLN A 79 -1.28 0.35 0.29
CA GLN A 79 -1.99 -0.26 1.41
C GLN A 79 -3.48 0.02 1.31
N LYS A 80 -4.29 -0.99 1.60
CA LYS A 80 -5.74 -0.84 1.71
C LYS A 80 -6.06 0.17 2.82
N VAL A 81 -7.00 1.06 2.54
CA VAL A 81 -7.54 2.04 3.49
C VAL A 81 -9.05 2.12 3.35
N ASP A 82 -9.69 2.89 4.21
CA ASP A 82 -11.15 3.10 4.16
C ASP A 82 -11.60 3.69 2.83
N MET A 83 -12.70 3.15 2.31
CA MET A 83 -13.26 3.52 1.01
C MET A 83 -13.59 5.03 0.94
N GLU A 84 -14.02 5.60 2.05
CA GLU A 84 -14.32 7.03 2.20
C GLU A 84 -13.15 7.92 1.79
N LYS A 85 -11.90 7.51 2.02
CA LYS A 85 -10.72 8.30 1.64
C LYS A 85 -10.58 8.45 0.13
N CYS A 86 -11.00 7.45 -0.63
CA CYS A 86 -11.06 7.53 -2.09
C CYS A 86 -12.23 8.42 -2.57
N LEU A 87 -13.38 8.35 -1.90
CA LEU A 87 -14.60 9.09 -2.28
C LEU A 87 -14.50 10.59 -1.92
N ASN A 88 -13.83 10.91 -0.82
CA ASN A 88 -13.66 12.27 -0.32
C ASN A 88 -12.74 13.16 -1.19
N LYS A 89 -12.14 12.62 -2.26
CA LYS A 89 -11.49 13.45 -3.30
C LYS A 89 -12.50 14.29 -4.08
N ASN A 90 -13.79 13.91 -4.13
CA ASN A 90 -14.85 14.67 -4.79
C ASN A 90 -15.69 15.54 -3.85
N LEU A 91 -15.58 15.36 -2.53
CA LEU A 91 -16.31 16.14 -1.52
C LEU A 91 -15.54 17.37 -1.01
N LYS A 92 -14.32 17.62 -1.51
CA LYS A 92 -13.60 18.89 -1.30
C LYS A 92 -14.01 19.99 -2.29
N LEU A 93 -15.11 19.79 -3.02
CA LEU A 93 -15.75 20.78 -3.88
C LEU A 93 -17.19 20.97 -3.41
N GLU A 94 -17.39 21.47 -2.20
CA GLU A 94 -18.37 22.55 -1.91
C GLU A 94 -17.91 23.19 -0.58
N ASP A 95 -17.28 24.36 -0.70
CA ASP A 95 -17.09 25.25 0.45
C ASP A 95 -18.50 25.61 0.97
N PRO A 96 -18.83 25.45 2.26
CA PRO A 96 -20.14 25.80 2.81
C PRO A 96 -20.53 27.28 2.59
N LYS A 97 -19.61 28.13 2.11
CA LYS A 97 -19.90 29.49 1.66
C LYS A 97 -20.66 29.58 0.32
N GLN A 98 -20.70 28.52 -0.49
CA GLN A 98 -21.36 28.57 -1.81
C GLN A 98 -22.87 28.23 -1.75
N ILE A 99 -23.34 27.62 -0.67
CA ILE A 99 -24.77 27.31 -0.46
C ILE A 99 -25.55 28.57 -0.03
N THR A 100 -24.91 29.47 0.73
CA THR A 100 -25.58 30.64 1.33
C THR A 100 -25.92 31.75 0.33
N SER A 101 -25.31 31.80 -0.86
CA SER A 101 -25.62 32.84 -1.86
C SER A 101 -26.86 32.54 -2.72
N ARG A 102 -27.39 31.31 -2.66
CA ARG A 102 -28.60 30.92 -3.40
C ARG A 102 -29.90 31.10 -2.63
N ILE A 103 -29.82 31.27 -1.30
CA ILE A 103 -31.00 31.36 -0.43
C ILE A 103 -31.46 32.82 -0.24
N THR A 104 -30.60 33.81 -0.49
CA THR A 104 -30.94 35.25 -0.34
C THR A 104 -31.52 35.91 -1.60
N ALA A 105 -31.85 35.13 -2.64
CA ALA A 105 -32.44 35.65 -3.89
C ALA A 105 -33.92 35.28 -4.09
N VAL A 106 -34.65 35.01 -3.00
CA VAL A 106 -36.12 34.81 -3.00
C VAL A 106 -36.78 35.84 -2.10
#